data_AF-A0A2V5Y268-F1
#
_entry.id   AF-A0A2V5Y268-F1
#
_cell.length_a   1.000
_cell.length_b   1.000
_cell.length_c   1.000
_cell.angle_alpha   90.00
_cell.angle_beta   90.00
_cell.angle_gamma   90.00
#
_symmetry.space_group_name_H-M   'P 1'
#
loop_
_entity.id
_entity.type
_entity.pdbx_description
1 polymer ?
#
loop_
_entity_poly.entity_id
_entity_poly.type
_entity_poly.pdbx_seq_one_letter_code
_entity_poly.pdbx_strand_id
1 'polypeptide(L)'
;MDKTSEAILALEPVTFHYRADNTNTPQFGLIAEEVAQVNPNLVVRDKNGKPYSVRYDQVNAMLLNEFLKEHRTVDALKAQITALTARLKEQEVSIHNMSNRLELSNPATKVVLKTP
;
A
#
# COMPACT_ATOMS: atom_id res chain seq x y z
N MET A 1 9.20 -14.53 7.85
CA MET A 1 9.19 -14.52 6.38
C MET A 1 8.94 -13.09 5.93
N ASP A 2 9.77 -12.39 5.20
CA ASP A 2 11.21 -12.46 4.94
C ASP A 2 11.49 -11.06 4.36
N LYS A 3 12.32 -10.23 5.00
CA LYS A 3 12.61 -8.87 4.50
C LYS A 3 13.45 -8.91 3.23
N THR A 4 13.93 -10.10 2.85
CA THR A 4 14.74 -10.35 1.66
C THR A 4 14.11 -9.78 0.38
N SER A 5 12.79 -9.87 0.22
CA SER A 5 12.10 -9.34 -0.96
C SER A 5 11.85 -7.83 -0.92
N GLU A 6 11.99 -7.16 0.22
CA GLU A 6 11.77 -5.70 0.34
C GLU A 6 12.84 -4.91 -0.43
N ALA A 7 14.00 -5.51 -0.71
CA ALA A 7 15.04 -4.91 -1.55
C ALA A 7 14.51 -4.49 -2.93
N ILE A 8 13.50 -5.17 -3.48
CA ILE A 8 12.95 -4.84 -4.80
C ILE A 8 12.20 -3.50 -4.81
N LEU A 9 11.76 -3.01 -3.64
CA LEU A 9 11.01 -1.76 -3.52
C LEU A 9 11.89 -0.53 -3.75
N ALA A 10 13.21 -0.70 -3.67
CA ALA A 10 14.20 0.34 -3.97
C ALA A 10 14.74 0.27 -5.41
N LEU A 11 14.23 -0.65 -6.24
CA LEU A 11 14.62 -0.76 -7.64
C LEU A 11 13.87 0.24 -8.50
N GLU A 12 14.57 0.88 -9.43
CA GLU A 12 14.01 1.88 -10.34
C GLU A 12 13.91 1.29 -11.75
N PRO A 13 12.70 1.01 -12.27
CA PRO A 13 12.53 0.53 -13.63
C PRO A 13 12.73 1.66 -14.63
N VAL A 14 13.34 1.32 -15.77
CA VAL A 14 13.66 2.25 -16.84
C VAL A 14 13.18 1.75 -18.19
N THR A 15 13.02 2.68 -19.13
CA THR A 15 12.83 2.37 -20.55
C THR A 15 14.15 2.59 -21.28
N PHE A 16 14.59 1.61 -22.07
CA PHE A 16 15.85 1.67 -22.81
C PHE A 16 15.72 1.03 -24.19
N HIS A 17 16.73 1.24 -25.04
CA HIS A 17 16.84 0.60 -26.35
C HIS A 17 18.13 -0.21 -26.40
N TYR A 18 18.07 -1.42 -26.96
CA TYR A 18 19.29 -2.17 -27.21
C TYR A 18 20.08 -1.52 -28.33
N ARG A 19 21.39 -1.31 -28.12
CA ARG A 19 22.27 -0.74 -29.15
C ARG A 19 22.31 -1.57 -30.44
N ALA A 20 22.10 -2.88 -30.34
CA ALA A 20 22.08 -3.80 -31.46
C ALA A 20 20.69 -3.93 -32.13
N ASP A 21 19.65 -3.29 -31.56
CA ASP A 21 18.30 -3.36 -32.11
C ASP A 21 18.08 -2.24 -33.15
N ASN A 22 18.09 -2.64 -34.42
CA ASN A 22 17.85 -1.73 -35.55
C ASN A 22 16.38 -1.34 -35.72
N THR A 23 15.46 -1.97 -34.99
CA THR A 23 14.03 -1.61 -35.01
C THR A 23 13.70 -0.49 -34.02
N ASN A 24 14.65 -0.12 -33.16
CA ASN A 24 14.48 0.86 -32.10
C ASN A 24 13.23 0.57 -31.24
N THR A 25 13.06 -0.70 -30.86
CA THR A 25 11.94 -1.13 -30.02
C THR A 25 12.24 -0.75 -28.57
N PRO A 26 11.39 0.06 -27.91
CA PRO A 26 11.58 0.40 -26.50
C PRO A 26 11.41 -0.85 -25.63
N GLN A 27 12.39 -1.09 -24.77
CA GLN A 27 12.38 -2.14 -23.77
C GLN A 27 12.12 -1.52 -22.40
N PHE A 28 11.42 -2.26 -21.55
CA PHE A 28 11.21 -1.88 -20.16
C PHE A 28 11.92 -2.90 -19.26
N GLY A 29 12.67 -2.42 -18.27
CA GLY A 29 13.41 -3.31 -17.40
C GLY A 29 14.26 -2.58 -16.37
N LEU A 30 15.29 -3.26 -15.89
CA LEU A 30 16.20 -2.80 -14.85
C LEU A 30 17.64 -2.81 -15.36
N ILE A 31 18.44 -1.85 -14.90
CA ILE A 31 19.88 -1.79 -15.19
C ILE A 31 20.63 -2.65 -14.17
N ALA A 32 21.43 -3.61 -14.63
CA ALA A 32 22.10 -4.58 -13.77
C ALA A 32 23.07 -3.90 -12.77
N GLU A 33 23.76 -2.85 -13.17
CA GLU A 33 24.65 -2.08 -12.31
C GLU A 33 23.90 -1.38 -11.17
N GLU A 34 22.71 -0.84 -11.43
CA GLU A 34 21.85 -0.19 -10.43
C GLU A 34 21.24 -1.23 -9.48
N VAL A 35 20.74 -2.35 -10.02
CA VAL A 35 20.26 -3.48 -9.21
C VAL A 35 21.37 -4.01 -8.30
N ALA A 36 22.62 -4.09 -8.78
CA ALA A 36 23.74 -4.56 -7.98
C ALA A 36 24.10 -3.63 -6.80
N GLN A 37 23.80 -2.33 -6.90
CA GLN A 37 23.95 -1.38 -5.79
C GLN A 37 22.91 -1.60 -4.71
N VAL A 38 21.67 -1.95 -5.10
CA VAL A 38 20.57 -2.23 -4.17
C VAL A 38 20.69 -3.61 -3.55
N ASN A 39 20.86 -4.65 -4.38
CA ASN A 39 21.04 -6.03 -3.93
C ASN A 39 21.92 -6.82 -4.91
N PRO A 40 23.21 -7.06 -4.57
CA PRO A 40 24.14 -7.75 -5.45
C PRO A 40 23.81 -9.23 -5.69
N ASN A 41 22.90 -9.83 -4.92
CA ASN A 41 22.45 -11.21 -5.14
C ASN A 41 21.43 -11.32 -6.28
N LEU A 42 20.83 -10.21 -6.70
CA LEU A 42 19.83 -10.17 -7.78
C LEU A 42 20.45 -9.99 -9.17
N VAL A 43 21.77 -10.09 -9.30
CA VAL A 43 22.47 -9.98 -10.59
C VAL A 43 23.27 -11.23 -10.92
N VAL A 44 23.40 -11.49 -12.21
CA VAL A 44 24.39 -12.41 -12.78
C VAL A 44 25.62 -11.59 -13.12
N ARG A 45 26.80 -12.10 -12.76
CA ARG A 45 28.08 -11.45 -13.05
C ARG A 45 28.80 -12.18 -14.19
N ASP A 46 29.51 -11.42 -15.01
CA ASP A 46 30.38 -11.96 -16.05
C ASP A 46 31.67 -12.60 -15.48
N LYS A 47 32.54 -13.09 -16.36
CA LYS A 47 33.84 -13.66 -15.99
C LYS A 47 34.80 -12.70 -15.26
N ASN A 48 34.55 -11.39 -15.36
CA ASN A 48 35.34 -10.35 -14.70
C ASN A 48 34.67 -9.88 -13.39
N GLY A 49 33.57 -10.51 -12.98
CA GLY A 49 32.80 -10.14 -11.80
C GLY A 49 31.90 -8.92 -11.98
N LYS A 50 31.75 -8.39 -13.20
CA LYS A 50 30.88 -7.23 -13.48
C LYS A 50 29.42 -7.65 -13.61
N PRO A 51 28.45 -6.88 -13.08
CA PRO A 51 27.03 -7.12 -13.35
C PRO A 51 26.79 -7.19 -14.86
N TYR A 52 26.13 -8.25 -15.31
CA TYR A 52 25.88 -8.52 -16.73
C TYR A 52 24.39 -8.64 -17.05
N SER A 53 23.62 -9.21 -16.13
CA SER A 53 22.17 -9.36 -16.27
C SER A 53 21.49 -9.39 -14.91
N VAL A 54 20.20 -9.08 -14.89
CA VAL A 54 19.36 -9.18 -13.70
C VAL A 54 18.76 -10.58 -13.60
N ARG A 55 18.66 -11.13 -12.39
CA ARG A 55 17.97 -12.39 -12.11
C ARG A 55 16.46 -12.17 -12.06
N TYR A 56 15.86 -11.94 -13.23
CA TYR A 56 14.43 -11.62 -13.34
C TYR A 56 13.52 -12.68 -12.70
N ASP A 57 13.85 -13.97 -12.74
CA ASP A 57 13.06 -15.00 -12.05
C ASP A 57 12.98 -14.78 -10.53
N GLN A 58 14.08 -14.35 -9.91
CA GLN A 58 14.10 -14.02 -8.48
C GLN A 58 13.35 -12.73 -8.20
N VAL A 59 13.56 -11.69 -9.02
CA VAL A 59 12.83 -10.42 -8.90
C VAL A 59 11.32 -10.67 -9.00
N ASN A 60 10.86 -11.47 -9.96
CA ASN A 60 9.44 -11.79 -10.16
C ASN A 60 8.85 -12.57 -8.97
N ALA A 61 9.57 -13.54 -8.42
CA ALA A 61 9.12 -14.26 -7.23
C ALA A 61 9.04 -13.34 -6.00
N MET A 62 10.00 -12.42 -5.85
CA MET A 62 9.98 -11.41 -4.79
C MET A 62 8.84 -10.41 -4.97
N LEU A 63 8.55 -9.97 -6.21
CA LEU A 63 7.41 -9.12 -6.54
C LEU A 63 6.09 -9.77 -6.15
N LEU A 64 5.90 -11.06 -6.43
CA LEU A 64 4.72 -11.80 -5.97
C LEU A 64 4.61 -11.78 -4.44
N ASN A 65 5.72 -11.92 -3.72
CA ASN A 65 5.70 -11.87 -2.26
C ASN A 65 5.30 -10.49 -1.72
N GLU A 66 5.87 -9.41 -2.25
CA GLU A 66 5.49 -8.04 -1.85
C GLU A 66 4.04 -7.72 -2.23
N PHE A 67 3.59 -8.11 -3.42
CA PHE A 67 2.20 -7.97 -3.82
C PHE A 67 1.24 -8.68 -2.85
N LEU A 68 1.56 -9.91 -2.42
CA LEU A 68 0.75 -10.65 -1.45
C LEU A 68 0.77 -9.99 -0.05
N LYS A 69 1.88 -9.38 0.37
CA LYS A 69 1.95 -8.61 1.62
C LYS A 69 1.08 -7.36 1.56
N GLU A 70 1.16 -6.61 0.46
CA GLU A 70 0.33 -5.43 0.24
C GLU A 70 -1.15 -5.79 0.16
N HIS A 71 -1.50 -6.87 -0.55
CA HIS A 71 -2.88 -7.36 -0.63
C HIS A 71 -3.47 -7.65 0.76
N ARG A 72 -2.73 -8.36 1.62
CA ARG A 72 -3.14 -8.63 3.01
C ARG A 72 -3.29 -7.35 3.83
N THR A 73 -2.39 -6.39 3.62
CA THR A 73 -2.46 -5.08 4.29
C THR A 73 -3.72 -4.32 3.86
N VAL A 74 -4.02 -4.32 2.56
CA VAL A 74 -5.23 -3.70 2.01
C VAL A 74 -6.50 -4.34 2.58
N ASP A 75 -6.56 -5.67 2.69
CA ASP A 75 -7.72 -6.35 3.27
C ASP A 75 -7.89 -6.02 4.76
N ALA A 76 -6.79 -5.98 5.52
CA ALA A 76 -6.81 -5.56 6.92
C ALA A 76 -7.25 -4.10 7.08
N LEU A 77 -6.81 -3.21 6.19
CA LEU A 77 -7.24 -1.80 6.19
C LEU A 77 -8.72 -1.66 5.83
N LYS A 78 -9.23 -2.41 4.84
CA LYS A 78 -10.66 -2.43 4.51
C LYS A 78 -11.51 -2.85 5.71
N ALA A 79 -11.12 -3.92 6.41
CA ALA A 79 -11.82 -4.37 7.60
C ALA A 79 -11.83 -3.31 8.72
N GLN A 80 -10.69 -2.63 8.94
CA GLN A 80 -10.59 -1.53 9.90
C GLN A 80 -11.48 -0.35 9.51
N ILE A 81 -11.52 0.03 8.23
CA ILE A 81 -12.39 1.09 7.73
C ILE A 81 -13.86 0.74 8.00
N THR A 82 -14.29 -0.49 7.69
CA THR A 82 -15.67 -0.93 7.98
C THR A 82 -15.99 -0.83 9.47
N ALA A 83 -15.08 -1.28 10.34
CA ALA A 83 -15.27 -1.20 11.79
C ALA A 83 -15.33 0.25 12.30
N LEU A 84 -14.48 1.14 11.78
CA LEU A 84 -14.49 2.57 12.12
C LEU A 84 -15.77 3.25 11.65
N THR A 85 -16.23 2.97 10.43
CA THR A 85 -17.49 3.51 9.90
C THR A 85 -18.69 3.07 10.75
N ALA A 86 -18.72 1.82 11.21
CA ALA A 86 -19.78 1.35 12.11
C ALA A 86 -19.78 2.12 13.45
N ARG A 87 -18.59 2.29 14.06
CA ARG A 87 -18.45 3.05 15.30
C ARG A 87 -18.83 4.53 15.15
N LEU A 88 -18.49 5.16 14.03
CA LEU A 88 -18.89 6.55 13.76
C LEU A 88 -20.41 6.68 13.73
N LYS A 89 -21.12 5.75 13.07
CA LYS A 89 -22.58 5.73 13.06
C LYS A 89 -23.19 5.55 14.46
N GLU A 90 -22.61 4.69 15.29
CA GLU A 90 -23.03 4.51 16.69
C GLU A 90 -22.80 5.78 17.53
N GLN A 91 -21.68 6.47 17.30
CA GLN A 91 -21.38 7.74 17.94
C GLN A 91 -22.36 8.85 17.53
N GLU A 92 -22.71 8.95 16.25
CA GLU A 92 -23.73 9.90 15.75
C GLU A 92 -25.07 9.70 16.45
N VAL A 93 -25.55 8.45 16.57
CA VAL A 93 -26.78 8.13 17.28
C VAL A 93 -26.68 8.51 18.77
N SER A 94 -25.55 8.22 19.40
CA SER A 94 -25.32 8.56 20.81
C SER A 94 -25.35 10.07 21.05
N ILE A 95 -24.71 10.86 20.17
CA ILE A 95 -24.71 12.32 20.21
C ILE A 95 -26.13 12.86 20.02
N HIS A 96 -26.88 12.35 19.05
CA HIS A 96 -28.27 12.76 18.82
C HIS A 96 -29.15 12.50 20.05
N ASN A 97 -29.04 11.32 20.66
CA ASN A 97 -29.77 10.98 21.87
C ASN A 97 -29.39 11.87 23.06
N MET A 98 -28.11 12.20 23.22
CA MET A 98 -27.66 13.14 24.25
C MET A 98 -28.23 14.55 24.02
N SER A 99 -28.25 15.03 22.78
CA SER A 99 -28.85 16.31 22.40
C SER A 99 -30.34 16.36 22.78
N ASN A 100 -31.11 15.34 22.39
CA ASN A 100 -32.54 15.27 22.70
C ASN A 100 -32.81 15.26 24.21
N ARG A 101 -31.99 14.54 24.99
CA ARG A 101 -32.11 14.52 26.46
C ARG A 101 -31.82 15.88 27.09
N LEU A 102 -30.82 16.61 26.57
CA LEU A 102 -30.50 17.95 27.06
C LEU A 102 -31.64 18.93 26.76
N GLU A 103 -32.22 18.89 25.56
CA GLU A 103 -33.38 19.72 25.19
C GLU A 103 -34.60 19.47 26.09
N LEU A 104 -34.93 18.21 26.37
CA LEU A 104 -36.03 17.82 27.27
C LEU A 104 -35.76 18.16 28.74
N SER A 105 -34.50 18.29 29.13
CA SER A 105 -34.10 18.68 30.49
C SER A 105 -34.15 20.20 30.72
N ASN A 106 -34.25 20.99 29.64
CA ASN A 106 -34.26 22.44 29.70
C ASN A 106 -35.53 22.96 30.41
N PRO A 107 -35.42 23.79 31.47
CA PRO A 107 -36.57 24.25 32.26
C PRO A 107 -37.64 24.97 31.44
N ALA A 108 -37.25 25.71 30.39
CA ALA A 108 -38.18 26.43 29.52
C ALA A 108 -39.15 25.51 28.76
N THR A 109 -38.69 24.32 28.33
CA THR A 109 -39.50 23.33 27.60
C THR A 109 -40.45 22.57 28.54
N LYS A 110 -40.06 22.36 29.80
CA LYS A 110 -40.89 21.67 30.82
C LYS A 110 -42.11 22.47 31.26
N VAL A 111 -42.09 23.80 31.15
CA VAL A 111 -43.23 24.66 31.53
C VAL A 111 -44.34 24.60 30.47
N VAL A 112 -43.99 24.52 29.18
CA VAL A 112 -44.96 24.46 28.06
C VAL A 112 -45.78 23.15 28.05
N LEU A 113 -45.17 22.03 28.45
CA LEU A 113 -45.83 20.71 28.49
C LEU A 113 -46.76 20.50 29.69
N LYS A 114 -46.80 21.43 30.65
CA LYS A 114 -47.57 21.30 31.91
C LYS A 114 -48.80 22.21 32.02
N THR A 115 -49.06 23.05 31.03
CA THR A 115 -50.30 23.86 30.96
C THR A 115 -51.40 23.06 30.25
N PRO A 116 -52.59 22.88 30.87
CA PRO A 116 -53.72 22.13 30.29
C PRO A 116 -54.36 22.83 29.08
#